data_AF-A0A2N3AWP7-F1
#
_entry.id   AF-A0A2N3AWP7-F1
#
_cell.length_a   1.000
_cell.length_b   1.000
_cell.length_c   1.000
_cell.angle_alpha   90.00
_cell.angle_beta   90.00
_cell.angle_gamma   90.00
#
_symmetry.space_group_name_H-M   'P 1'
#
loop_
_entity.id
_entity.type
_entity.pdbx_description
1 polymer ?
#
loop_
_entity_poly.entity_id
_entity_poly.type
_entity_poly.pdbx_seq_one_letter_code
_entity_poly.pdbx_strand_id
1 'polypeptide(L)'
;TWALARAAIPGAPEAQTTPRLYHAAPATMLAEVRGAPAAAQVIALIGHQPGIGAFARKLADGATPASCARAFTRFPTGAIAVLDFDIDAWSQADWGGARFHAFAAPKELG
;
A
#
# COMPACT_ATOMS: atom_id res chain seq x y z
N THR A 1 -6.07 -6.82 -11.78
CA THR A 1 -4.82 -6.16 -11.37
C THR A 1 -3.73 -7.15 -11.02
N TRP A 2 -3.84 -7.90 -9.91
CA TRP A 2 -2.77 -8.81 -9.46
C TRP A 2 -2.36 -9.89 -10.47
N ALA A 3 -3.33 -10.54 -11.13
CA ALA A 3 -3.03 -11.60 -12.10
C ALA A 3 -2.12 -11.14 -13.25
N LEU A 4 -2.29 -9.90 -13.71
CA LEU A 4 -1.43 -9.30 -14.73
C LEU A 4 -0.06 -8.91 -14.16
N ALA A 5 -0.03 -8.29 -12.96
CA ALA A 5 1.20 -7.88 -12.31
C ALA A 5 2.10 -9.08 -11.97
N ARG A 6 1.54 -10.17 -11.44
CA ARG A 6 2.30 -11.36 -11.06
C ARG A 6 3.06 -11.98 -12.23
N ALA A 7 2.48 -11.94 -13.43
CA ALA A 7 3.09 -12.51 -14.63
C ALA A 7 4.36 -11.75 -15.04
N ALA A 8 4.50 -10.49 -14.61
CA ALA A 8 5.65 -9.64 -14.88
C ALA A 8 6.67 -9.61 -13.74
N ILE A 9 6.42 -10.26 -12.59
CA ILE A 9 7.30 -10.25 -11.42
C ILE A 9 7.95 -11.64 -11.27
N PRO A 10 9.24 -11.80 -11.60
CA PRO A 10 9.96 -13.05 -11.36
C PRO A 10 9.92 -13.43 -9.88
N GLY A 11 9.50 -14.65 -9.56
CA GLY A 11 9.39 -15.10 -8.17
C GLY A 11 8.28 -14.41 -7.38
N ALA A 12 7.23 -13.91 -8.04
CA ALA A 12 6.08 -13.29 -7.37
C ALA A 12 5.57 -14.17 -6.22
N PRO A 13 5.37 -13.61 -5.00
CA PRO A 13 4.87 -14.38 -3.88
C PRO A 13 3.46 -14.90 -4.15
N GLU A 14 3.09 -15.97 -3.45
CA GLU A 14 1.69 -16.38 -3.41
C GLU A 14 0.86 -15.28 -2.75
N ALA A 15 -0.21 -14.86 -3.42
CA ALA A 15 -1.07 -13.82 -2.88
C ALA A 15 -2.15 -14.42 -1.97
N GLN A 16 -2.31 -13.82 -0.81
CA GLN A 16 -3.44 -14.07 0.06
C GLN A 16 -4.60 -13.16 -0.36
N THR A 17 -5.69 -13.77 -0.83
CA THR A 17 -6.90 -13.02 -1.22
C THR A 17 -7.93 -13.08 -0.12
N THR A 18 -8.46 -11.93 0.29
CA THR A 18 -9.54 -11.84 1.28
C THR A 18 -10.67 -10.93 0.77
N PRO A 19 -11.95 -11.34 0.88
CA PRO A 19 -13.08 -10.47 0.54
C PRO A 19 -13.11 -9.18 1.37
N ARG A 20 -12.46 -9.16 2.53
CA ARG A 20 -12.42 -8.01 3.44
C ARG A 20 -11.73 -6.79 2.84
N LEU A 21 -10.88 -6.97 1.84
CA LEU A 21 -10.20 -5.86 1.14
C LEU A 21 -11.05 -5.24 0.02
N TYR A 22 -12.21 -5.84 -0.30
CA TYR A 22 -13.13 -5.29 -1.30
C TYR A 22 -13.87 -4.07 -0.74
N HIS A 23 -13.65 -2.90 -1.34
CA HIS A 23 -14.17 -1.61 -0.86
C HIS A 23 -13.90 -1.34 0.64
N ALA A 24 -12.77 -1.86 1.13
CA ALA A 24 -12.43 -1.79 2.54
C ALA A 24 -12.19 -0.35 3.00
N ALA A 25 -12.61 -0.04 4.22
CA ALA A 25 -12.18 1.17 4.90
C ALA A 25 -10.69 1.04 5.28
N PRO A 26 -9.95 2.17 5.41
CA PRO A 26 -8.55 2.14 5.83
C PRO A 26 -8.30 1.34 7.11
N ALA A 27 -9.19 1.41 8.10
CA ALA A 27 -9.05 0.65 9.35
C ALA A 27 -9.04 -0.87 9.13
N THR A 28 -9.87 -1.37 8.21
CA THR A 28 -9.87 -2.78 7.82
C THR A 28 -8.56 -3.15 7.13
N MET A 29 -8.07 -2.31 6.22
CA MET A 29 -6.77 -2.52 5.57
C MET A 29 -5.61 -2.56 6.58
N LEU A 30 -5.62 -1.68 7.59
CA LEU A 30 -4.62 -1.70 8.67
C LEU A 30 -4.66 -3.00 9.48
N ALA A 31 -5.86 -3.49 9.79
CA ALA A 31 -6.02 -4.75 10.50
C ALA A 31 -5.43 -5.94 9.72
N GLU A 32 -5.63 -5.98 8.39
CA GLU A 32 -5.03 -7.00 7.53
C GLU A 32 -3.50 -6.87 7.46
N VAL A 33 -2.96 -5.64 7.40
CA VAL A 33 -1.50 -5.41 7.47
C VAL A 33 -0.94 -5.88 8.82
N ARG A 34 -1.58 -5.52 9.94
CA ARG A 34 -1.18 -5.94 11.29
C ARG A 34 -1.24 -7.46 11.49
N GLY A 35 -2.13 -8.13 10.78
CA GLY A 35 -2.29 -9.59 10.80
C GLY A 35 -1.40 -10.34 9.81
N ALA A 36 -0.56 -9.65 9.04
CA ALA A 36 0.31 -10.29 8.07
C ALA A 36 1.35 -11.22 8.74
N PRO A 37 1.83 -12.26 8.03
CA PRO A 37 2.83 -13.17 8.58
C PRO A 37 4.09 -12.44 9.06
N ALA A 38 4.58 -12.77 10.25
CA ALA A 38 5.78 -12.14 10.83
C ALA A 38 7.05 -12.33 9.95
N ALA A 39 7.09 -13.38 9.14
CA ALA A 39 8.20 -13.64 8.22
C ALA A 39 8.18 -12.73 6.96
N ALA A 40 7.08 -12.02 6.68
CA ALA A 40 7.01 -11.12 5.54
C ALA A 40 7.83 -9.86 5.82
N GLN A 41 8.86 -9.61 5.02
CA GLN A 41 9.63 -8.35 5.12
C GLN A 41 8.97 -7.20 4.35
N VAL A 42 8.16 -7.53 3.34
CA VAL A 42 7.47 -6.56 2.48
C VAL A 42 6.04 -7.03 2.24
N ILE A 43 5.09 -6.10 2.36
CA ILE A 43 3.67 -6.34 2.06
C ILE A 43 3.27 -5.54 0.81
N ALA A 44 2.82 -6.24 -0.22
CA ALA A 44 2.13 -5.61 -1.35
C ALA A 44 0.62 -5.70 -1.15
N LEU A 45 0.00 -4.60 -0.70
CA LEU A 45 -1.45 -4.53 -0.52
C LEU A 45 -2.13 -4.01 -1.80
N ILE A 46 -3.05 -4.78 -2.35
CA ILE A 46 -3.81 -4.43 -3.55
C ILE A 46 -5.25 -4.15 -3.14
N GLY A 47 -5.71 -2.91 -3.33
CA GLY A 47 -7.04 -2.46 -2.93
C GLY A 47 -7.70 -1.54 -3.95
N HIS A 48 -8.90 -1.06 -3.62
CA HIS A 48 -9.72 -0.22 -4.48
C HIS A 48 -9.73 1.24 -4.02
N GLN A 49 -9.93 2.18 -4.95
CA GLN A 49 -10.28 3.56 -4.62
C GLN A 49 -11.72 3.65 -4.07
N PRO A 50 -12.01 4.62 -3.18
CA PRO A 50 -11.10 5.60 -2.58
C PRO A 50 -10.21 5.04 -1.45
N GLY A 51 -10.49 3.82 -1.00
CA GLY A 51 -9.92 3.21 0.21
C GLY A 51 -8.40 3.14 0.21
N ILE A 52 -7.78 2.63 -0.86
CA ILE A 52 -6.33 2.40 -0.91
C ILE A 52 -5.52 3.70 -0.90
N GLY A 53 -6.00 4.74 -1.59
CA GLY A 53 -5.35 6.06 -1.56
C GLY A 53 -5.47 6.72 -0.19
N ALA A 54 -6.65 6.64 0.43
CA ALA A 54 -6.88 7.14 1.78
C ALA A 54 -6.04 6.38 2.83
N PHE A 55 -5.89 5.06 2.66
CA PHE A 55 -5.08 4.22 3.53
C PHE A 55 -3.61 4.60 3.47
N ALA A 56 -3.02 4.67 2.27
CA ALA A 56 -1.62 5.03 2.10
C ALA A 56 -1.32 6.44 2.66
N ARG A 57 -2.23 7.40 2.48
CA ARG A 57 -2.11 8.73 3.06
C ARG A 57 -2.13 8.73 4.59
N LYS A 58 -2.97 7.89 5.22
CA LYS A 58 -3.06 7.81 6.68
C LYS A 58 -1.86 7.12 7.33
N LEU A 59 -1.20 6.23 6.62
CA LEU A 59 0.01 5.57 7.09
C LEU A 59 1.21 6.52 7.10
N ALA A 60 1.28 7.44 6.13
CA ALA A 60 2.40 8.38 6.00
C ALA A 60 2.53 9.30 7.22
N ASP A 61 3.75 9.47 7.71
CA ASP A 61 4.18 10.32 8.83
C ASP A 61 3.99 11.84 8.63
N GLY A 62 3.50 12.25 7.45
CA GLY A 62 3.33 13.64 7.07
C GLY A 62 4.56 14.29 6.41
N ALA A 63 5.69 13.60 6.31
CA ALA A 63 6.90 14.07 5.63
C ALA A 63 6.88 13.83 4.09
N THR A 64 5.71 13.55 3.52
CA THR A 64 5.55 13.34 2.07
C THR A 64 5.88 14.64 1.31
N PRO A 65 6.74 14.59 0.26
CA PRO A 65 7.02 15.75 -0.57
C PRO A 65 5.74 16.38 -1.16
N ALA A 66 5.65 17.72 -1.18
CA ALA A 66 4.47 18.43 -1.66
C ALA A 66 4.11 18.08 -3.13
N SER A 67 5.12 17.79 -3.95
CA SER A 67 4.95 17.31 -5.33
C SER A 67 4.21 15.96 -5.39
N CYS A 68 4.46 15.06 -4.44
CA CYS A 68 3.84 13.74 -4.33
C CYS A 68 2.55 13.75 -3.49
N ALA A 69 2.32 14.75 -2.64
CA ALA A 69 1.12 14.85 -1.81
C ALA A 69 -0.17 14.90 -2.65
N ARG A 70 -0.15 15.57 -3.82
CA ARG A 70 -1.26 15.54 -4.78
C ARG A 70 -1.50 14.15 -5.36
N ALA A 71 -0.47 13.31 -5.46
CA ALA A 71 -0.59 11.96 -6.00
C ALA A 71 -1.48 11.06 -5.10
N PHE A 72 -1.43 11.28 -3.78
CA PHE A 72 -2.33 10.62 -2.82
C PHE A 72 -3.81 11.04 -2.95
N THR A 73 -4.10 12.20 -3.57
CA THR A 73 -5.50 12.65 -3.75
C THR A 73 -6.20 12.03 -4.96
N ARG A 74 -5.48 11.62 -6.00
CA ARG A 74 -6.08 10.98 -7.20
C ARG A 74 -5.77 9.50 -7.36
N PHE A 75 -4.67 9.01 -6.77
CA PHE A 75 -4.20 7.61 -6.73
C PHE A 75 -4.86 6.73 -7.81
N PRO A 76 -4.49 6.96 -9.09
CA PRO A 76 -5.20 6.40 -10.24
C PRO A 76 -5.04 4.88 -10.32
N THR A 77 -5.84 4.24 -11.18
CA THR A 77 -5.73 2.80 -11.42
C THR A 77 -4.30 2.41 -11.79
N GLY A 78 -3.75 1.41 -11.09
CA GLY A 78 -2.39 0.93 -11.30
C GLY A 78 -1.31 1.77 -10.63
N ALA A 79 -1.65 2.83 -9.89
CA ALA A 79 -0.67 3.54 -9.09
C ALA A 79 -0.17 2.71 -7.90
N ILE A 80 1.08 2.96 -7.52
CA ILE A 80 1.77 2.31 -6.41
C ILE A 80 2.37 3.41 -5.51
N ALA A 81 2.19 3.26 -4.19
CA ALA A 81 2.91 4.02 -3.18
C ALA A 81 3.77 3.04 -2.37
N VAL A 82 5.02 3.41 -2.13
CA VAL A 82 5.96 2.68 -1.28
C VAL A 82 6.15 3.47 0.01
N LEU A 83 5.96 2.79 1.13
CA LEU A 83 6.03 3.33 2.48
C LEU A 83 6.95 2.43 3.30
N ASP A 84 7.93 3.04 3.98
CA ASP A 84 8.86 2.34 4.85
C ASP A 84 8.40 2.44 6.30
N PHE A 85 8.36 1.33 7.03
CA PHE A 85 8.11 1.32 8.46
C PHE A 85 9.40 1.05 9.22
N ASP A 86 9.59 1.75 10.34
CA ASP A 86 10.65 1.47 11.30
C ASP A 86 10.05 0.73 12.51
N ILE A 87 9.71 -0.55 12.29
CA ILE A 87 9.03 -1.42 13.24
C ILE A 87 9.63 -2.84 13.20
N ASP A 88 9.56 -3.55 14.32
CA ASP A 88 10.06 -4.93 14.42
C ASP A 88 9.01 -5.96 13.96
N ALA A 89 7.72 -5.60 14.03
CA ALA A 89 6.62 -6.48 13.65
C ALA A 89 5.46 -5.70 13.03
N TRP A 90 4.79 -6.29 12.03
CA TRP A 90 3.65 -5.68 11.36
C TRP A 90 2.48 -5.33 12.28
N SER A 91 2.33 -6.05 13.40
CA SER A 91 1.34 -5.74 14.44
C SER A 91 1.52 -4.34 15.05
N GLN A 92 2.72 -3.76 14.97
CA GLN A 92 3.06 -2.42 15.45
C GLN A 92 2.77 -1.31 14.42
N ALA A 93 2.49 -1.67 13.16
CA ALA A 93 2.18 -0.68 12.13
C ALA A 93 1.01 0.20 12.57
N ASP A 94 1.12 1.52 12.48
CA ASP A 94 0.06 2.44 12.88
C ASP A 94 -0.02 3.65 11.94
N TRP A 95 -1.07 4.44 12.10
CA TRP A 95 -1.23 5.69 11.38
C TRP A 95 -0.08 6.66 11.67
N GLY A 96 0.40 7.34 10.64
CA GLY A 96 1.56 8.22 10.74
C GLY A 96 2.88 7.50 11.05
N GLY A 97 2.91 6.17 11.06
CA GLY A 97 4.09 5.39 11.41
C GLY A 97 5.00 5.04 10.24
N ALA A 98 4.68 5.48 9.03
CA ALA A 98 5.43 5.12 7.82
C ALA A 98 6.05 6.33 7.14
N ARG A 99 7.33 6.23 6.80
CA ARG A 99 8.01 7.23 5.97
C ARG A 99 7.64 7.01 4.51
N PHE A 100 7.34 8.10 3.80
CA PHE A 100 7.15 8.03 2.36
C PHE A 100 8.45 7.71 1.63
N HIS A 101 8.44 6.68 0.77
CA HIS A 101 9.61 6.29 -0.02
C HIS A 101 9.45 6.68 -1.49
N ALA A 102 8.37 6.25 -2.14
CA ALA A 102 8.14 6.50 -3.57
C ALA A 102 6.66 6.47 -3.94
N PHE A 103 6.34 7.08 -5.08
CA PHE A 103 5.04 6.97 -5.74
C PHE A 103 5.25 6.87 -7.25
N ALA A 104 4.48 6.01 -7.91
CA ALA A 104 4.43 5.95 -9.37
C ALA A 104 2.99 5.71 -9.84
N ALA A 105 2.57 6.41 -10.88
CA ALA A 105 1.33 6.13 -11.62
C ALA A 105 1.64 5.73 -13.07
N PRO A 106 0.84 4.84 -13.71
CA PRO A 106 1.12 4.40 -15.08
C PRO A 106 1.30 5.53 -16.09
N LYS A 107 0.53 6.62 -15.96
CA LYS A 107 0.61 7.79 -16.85
C LYS A 107 1.93 8.58 -16.74
N GLU A 108 2.72 8.33 -15.70
CA GLU A 108 4.01 9.00 -15.46
C GLU A 108 5.19 8.15 -15.96
N LEU A 109 4.92 6.92 -16.44
CA LEU A 109 5.93 5.95 -16.87
C LEU A 109 6.09 5.87 -18.40
N GLY A 110 5.30 6.63 -19.17
CA GLY A 110 5.33 6.66 -20.64
C GLY A 110 4.32 7.64 -21.25
#